data_AF-A0A0S4KM81-F1
#
_entry.id   AF-A0A0S4KM81-F1
#
_cell.length_a   1.000
_cell.length_b   1.000
_cell.length_c   1.000
_cell.angle_alpha   90.00
_cell.angle_beta   90.00
_cell.angle_gamma   90.00
#
_symmetry.space_group_name_H-M   'P 1'
#
loop_
_entity.id
_entity.type
_entity.pdbx_description
1 polymer ?
#
loop_
_entity_poly.entity_id
_entity_poly.type
_entity_poly.pdbx_seq_one_letter_code
_entity_poly.pdbx_strand_id
1 'polypeptide(L)'
;MNTEKYNPNFQWTMPTCGVEYSPLIVPTKLNVALIAGLAAPLGTVALGALVYFACCFGRRSNRTAPKSPESPFAMVFTDIQSSTSLWARAPEAMGEALEQHHALLRKLVSRHDGYEVKTIGDSFMVAFKHARDAADFGLAIQTLLFGTAWSPEIDDVYVALAQEAHEEMLLNEDPKKAAERRAREGGAAMHQWEDEVN
;
A
#
# COMPACT_ATOMS: atom_id res chain seq x y z
N MET A 1 36.29 -12.25 34.09
CA MET A 1 35.47 -13.19 34.87
C MET A 1 35.90 -13.08 36.33
N ASN A 2 35.32 -12.14 37.09
CA ASN A 2 35.45 -12.07 38.54
C ASN A 2 34.13 -12.55 39.12
N THR A 3 34.05 -13.83 39.48
CA THR A 3 32.90 -14.39 40.19
C THR A 3 33.17 -14.28 41.69
N GLU A 4 33.23 -13.06 42.21
CA GLU A 4 33.04 -12.85 43.65
C GLU A 4 31.55 -12.98 43.92
N LYS A 5 31.16 -14.18 44.37
CA LYS A 5 29.81 -14.47 44.85
C LYS A 5 29.47 -13.44 45.92
N TYR A 6 28.45 -12.62 45.63
CA TYR A 6 27.75 -11.78 46.60
C TYR A 6 27.55 -12.59 47.90
N ASN A 7 28.31 -12.25 48.94
CA ASN A 7 28.18 -12.86 50.25
C ASN A 7 27.41 -11.89 51.14
N PRO A 8 26.08 -12.06 51.29
CA PRO A 8 25.23 -11.10 52.01
C PRO A 8 25.52 -11.05 53.52
N ASN A 9 26.31 -11.98 54.05
CA ASN A 9 26.64 -12.09 55.47
C ASN A 9 28.08 -11.64 55.79
N PHE A 10 28.70 -10.85 54.91
CA PHE A 10 30.04 -10.33 55.18
C PHE A 10 30.01 -9.36 56.36
N GLN A 11 30.56 -9.80 57.49
CA GLN A 11 30.78 -9.00 58.69
C GLN A 11 32.26 -8.65 58.80
N TRP A 12 32.54 -7.38 59.06
CA TRP A 12 33.90 -6.91 59.26
C TRP A 12 34.03 -6.26 60.63
N THR A 13 34.99 -6.73 61.42
CA THR A 13 35.22 -6.26 62.80
C THR A 13 36.59 -5.58 62.87
N MET A 14 36.60 -4.31 63.31
CA MET A 14 37.83 -3.58 63.61
C MET A 14 38.25 -3.87 65.05
N PRO A 15 39.40 -4.54 65.29
CA PRO A 15 39.78 -4.98 66.64
C PRO A 15 40.10 -3.83 67.60
N THR A 16 40.35 -2.61 67.11
CA THR A 16 40.72 -1.46 67.94
C THR A 16 39.53 -0.65 68.46
N CYS A 17 38.34 -0.80 67.86
CA CYS A 17 37.19 0.05 68.20
C CYS A 17 35.92 -0.74 68.56
N GLY A 18 35.89 -2.07 68.36
CA GLY A 18 34.76 -2.92 68.76
C GLY A 18 33.43 -2.63 68.03
N VAL A 19 33.47 -1.83 66.95
CA VAL A 19 32.27 -1.49 66.17
C VAL A 19 32.07 -2.55 65.09
N GLU A 20 30.92 -3.21 65.14
CA GLU A 20 30.48 -4.21 64.16
C GLU A 20 29.61 -3.53 63.09
N TYR A 21 29.99 -3.65 61.82
CA TYR A 21 29.24 -3.07 60.71
C TYR A 21 28.54 -4.17 59.90
N SER A 22 27.21 -4.13 59.87
CA SER A 22 26.37 -5.00 59.04
C SER A 22 25.74 -4.18 57.91
N PRO A 23 25.82 -4.62 56.63
CA PRO A 23 25.21 -3.87 55.53
C PRO A 23 23.69 -3.83 55.71
N LEU A 24 23.12 -2.63 55.79
CA LEU A 24 21.68 -2.41 55.81
C LEU A 24 21.10 -2.70 54.42
N ILE A 25 20.73 -3.94 54.16
CA ILE A 25 19.90 -4.31 53.01
C ILE A 25 18.48 -3.86 53.34
N VAL A 26 18.15 -2.61 53.02
CA VAL A 26 16.77 -2.11 53.17
C VAL A 26 15.95 -2.68 52.00
N PRO A 27 14.90 -3.49 52.22
CA PRO A 27 14.00 -3.88 51.15
C PRO A 27 13.26 -2.62 50.70
N THR A 28 13.72 -1.98 49.63
CA THR A 28 13.11 -0.75 49.10
C THR A 28 11.76 -1.07 48.46
N LYS A 29 10.70 -1.14 49.27
CA LYS A 29 9.30 -1.26 48.83
C LYS A 29 8.94 -0.18 47.80
N LEU A 30 9.65 0.95 47.82
CA LEU A 30 9.45 2.09 46.92
C LEU A 30 9.83 1.79 45.46
N ASN A 31 10.89 1.01 45.20
CA ASN A 31 11.33 0.69 43.83
C ASN A 31 10.37 -0.30 43.16
N VAL A 32 9.85 -1.27 43.93
CA VAL A 32 8.86 -2.24 43.43
C VAL A 32 7.54 -1.54 43.10
N ALA A 33 7.09 -0.60 43.93
CA ALA A 33 5.88 0.19 43.68
C ALA A 33 6.00 1.11 42.44
N LEU A 34 7.16 1.73 42.24
CA LEU A 34 7.41 2.61 41.10
C LEU A 34 7.51 1.82 39.77
N ILE A 35 8.19 0.68 39.78
CA ILE A 35 8.25 -0.23 38.63
C ILE A 35 6.86 -0.80 38.32
N ALA A 36 6.10 -1.22 39.34
CA ALA A 36 4.73 -1.70 39.16
C ALA A 36 3.79 -0.61 38.62
N GLY A 37 3.96 0.63 39.07
CA GLY A 37 3.14 1.77 38.66
C GLY A 37 3.32 2.19 37.19
N LEU A 38 4.50 1.95 36.60
CA LEU A 38 4.76 2.23 35.17
C LEU A 38 4.54 1.00 34.28
N ALA A 39 4.92 -0.20 34.74
CA ALA A 39 4.82 -1.42 33.94
C ALA A 39 3.36 -1.87 33.73
N ALA A 40 2.48 -1.68 34.72
CA ALA A 40 1.08 -2.04 34.60
C ALA A 40 0.32 -1.24 33.51
N PRO A 41 0.36 0.12 33.46
CA PRO A 41 -0.32 0.88 32.41
C PRO A 41 0.32 0.69 31.03
N LEU A 42 1.64 0.53 30.95
CA LEU A 42 2.30 0.19 29.68
C LEU A 42 1.85 -1.18 29.17
N GLY A 43 1.73 -2.17 30.06
CA GLY A 43 1.23 -3.50 29.74
C GLY A 43 -0.21 -3.48 29.25
N THR A 44 -1.11 -2.73 29.89
CA THR A 44 -2.52 -2.65 29.46
C THR A 44 -2.70 -1.91 28.14
N VAL A 45 -1.92 -0.84 27.89
CA VAL A 45 -1.93 -0.14 26.60
C VAL A 45 -1.36 -1.04 25.49
N ALA A 46 -0.27 -1.75 25.75
CA ALA A 46 0.31 -2.68 24.78
C ALA A 46 -0.66 -3.83 24.45
N LEU A 47 -1.32 -4.40 25.45
CA LEU A 47 -2.29 -5.48 25.26
C LEU A 47 -3.55 -4.96 24.56
N GLY A 48 -4.01 -3.75 24.88
CA GLY A 48 -5.10 -3.08 24.17
C GLY A 48 -4.76 -2.77 22.71
N ALA A 49 -3.54 -2.31 22.43
CA ALA A 49 -3.05 -2.09 21.08
C ALA A 49 -2.91 -3.39 20.29
N LEU A 50 -2.44 -4.47 20.93
CA LEU A 50 -2.30 -5.80 20.31
C LEU A 50 -3.67 -6.42 20.02
N VAL A 51 -4.64 -6.29 20.93
CA VAL A 51 -6.03 -6.71 20.70
C VAL A 51 -6.70 -5.86 19.63
N TYR A 52 -6.51 -4.54 19.65
CA TYR A 52 -7.02 -3.67 18.59
C TYR A 52 -6.40 -4.03 17.23
N PHE A 53 -5.09 -4.29 17.19
CA PHE A 53 -4.43 -4.69 15.96
C PHE A 53 -4.93 -6.06 15.49
N ALA A 54 -4.99 -7.05 16.39
CA ALA A 54 -5.47 -8.39 16.05
C ALA A 54 -6.96 -8.44 15.63
N CYS A 55 -7.83 -7.62 16.24
CA CYS A 55 -9.27 -7.66 15.97
C CYS A 55 -9.74 -6.63 14.93
N CYS A 56 -9.08 -5.48 14.84
CA CYS A 56 -9.54 -4.34 14.07
C CYS A 56 -8.60 -3.93 12.94
N PHE A 57 -7.33 -4.34 12.95
CA PHE A 57 -6.43 -4.07 11.84
C PHE A 57 -6.91 -4.85 10.61
N GLY A 58 -7.40 -4.11 9.61
CA GLY A 58 -7.98 -4.70 8.40
C GLY A 58 -9.48 -4.99 8.44
N ARG A 59 -10.23 -4.62 9.50
CA ARG A 59 -11.71 -4.61 9.40
C ARG A 59 -12.12 -3.64 8.29
N ARG A 60 -12.64 -4.18 7.18
CA ARG A 60 -13.24 -3.38 6.10
C ARG A 60 -14.35 -2.51 6.70
N SER A 61 -14.12 -1.21 6.75
CA SER A 61 -15.10 -0.25 7.24
C SER A 61 -16.25 -0.18 6.24
N ASN A 62 -17.39 -0.77 6.58
CA ASN A 62 -18.62 -0.66 5.79
C ASN A 62 -19.32 0.70 5.93
N ARG A 63 -18.58 1.73 6.39
CA ARG A 63 -19.10 3.08 6.61
C ARG A 63 -19.43 3.76 5.29
N THR A 64 -18.65 3.45 4.26
CA THR A 64 -18.70 4.15 2.97
C THR A 64 -19.57 3.45 1.94
N ALA A 65 -19.93 2.18 2.18
CA ALA A 65 -20.82 1.46 1.28
C ALA A 65 -22.16 2.19 1.09
N PRO A 66 -22.70 2.19 -0.14
CA PRO A 66 -24.07 2.58 -0.39
C PRO A 66 -25.01 1.65 0.38
N LYS A 67 -25.83 2.21 1.30
CA LYS A 67 -26.75 1.43 2.15
C LYS A 67 -28.22 1.58 1.75
N SER A 68 -28.55 2.65 1.02
CA SER A 68 -29.92 2.92 0.60
C SER A 68 -30.17 2.25 -0.75
N PRO A 69 -31.17 1.35 -0.87
CA PRO A 69 -31.54 0.77 -2.15
C PRO A 69 -32.14 1.79 -3.13
N GLU A 70 -32.62 2.93 -2.64
CA GLU A 70 -33.26 3.97 -3.46
C GLU A 70 -32.30 5.08 -3.91
N SER A 71 -31.10 5.14 -3.33
CA SER A 71 -30.10 6.13 -3.74
C SER A 71 -29.28 5.56 -4.90
N PRO A 72 -29.19 6.26 -6.05
CA PRO A 72 -28.23 5.89 -7.07
C PRO A 72 -26.81 6.00 -6.50
N PHE A 73 -25.92 5.16 -7.00
CA PHE A 73 -24.50 5.14 -6.66
C PHE A 73 -23.70 4.80 -7.91
N ALA A 74 -22.41 5.13 -7.92
CA ALA A 74 -21.52 4.85 -9.03
C ALA A 74 -20.66 3.61 -8.73
N MET A 75 -20.37 2.84 -9.76
CA MET A 75 -19.54 1.63 -9.65
C MET A 75 -18.41 1.71 -10.65
N VAL A 76 -17.19 1.42 -10.19
CA VAL A 76 -15.98 1.40 -10.99
C VAL A 76 -15.43 -0.01 -10.99
N PHE A 77 -15.09 -0.49 -12.18
CA PHE A 77 -14.38 -1.72 -12.39
C PHE A 77 -13.01 -1.38 -12.98
N THR A 78 -11.96 -1.95 -12.40
CA THR A 78 -10.59 -1.83 -12.90
C THR A 78 -10.09 -3.21 -13.27
N ASP A 79 -9.18 -3.28 -14.24
CA ASP A 79 -8.51 -4.52 -14.64
C ASP A 79 -7.13 -4.17 -15.21
N ILE A 80 -6.14 -5.05 -15.04
CA ILE A 80 -4.81 -4.83 -15.64
C ILE A 80 -4.86 -5.35 -17.07
N GLN A 81 -4.52 -4.49 -18.02
CA GLN A 81 -4.46 -4.88 -19.42
C GLN A 81 -3.40 -5.99 -19.63
N SER A 82 -3.77 -7.01 -20.38
CA SER A 82 -2.87 -8.12 -20.75
C SER A 82 -2.26 -8.85 -19.55
N SER A 83 -2.94 -8.85 -18.40
CA SER A 83 -2.44 -9.45 -17.15
C SER A 83 -2.12 -10.93 -17.29
N THR A 84 -2.89 -11.69 -18.05
CA THR A 84 -2.59 -13.10 -18.34
C THR A 84 -1.24 -13.27 -19.04
N SER A 85 -0.93 -12.42 -20.02
CA SER A 85 0.35 -12.45 -20.73
C SER A 85 1.51 -11.94 -19.86
N LEU A 86 1.26 -10.93 -19.03
CA LEU A 86 2.24 -10.45 -18.04
C LEU A 86 2.62 -11.56 -17.05
N TRP A 87 1.63 -12.28 -16.52
CA TRP A 87 1.84 -13.45 -15.66
C TRP A 87 2.61 -14.58 -16.35
N ALA A 88 2.37 -14.80 -17.65
CA ALA A 88 3.05 -15.84 -18.41
C ALA A 88 4.53 -15.51 -18.69
N ARG A 89 4.84 -14.22 -18.90
CA ARG A 89 6.18 -13.76 -19.32
C ARG A 89 7.08 -13.37 -18.15
N ALA A 90 6.53 -12.78 -17.10
CA ALA A 90 7.28 -12.29 -15.94
C ALA A 90 6.53 -12.58 -14.62
N PRO A 91 6.38 -13.85 -14.21
CA PRO A 91 5.54 -14.23 -13.07
C PRO A 91 6.01 -13.66 -11.72
N GLU A 92 7.33 -13.60 -11.47
CA GLU A 92 7.89 -13.07 -10.22
C GLU A 92 7.66 -11.55 -10.12
N ALA A 93 8.09 -10.81 -11.14
CA ALA A 93 7.90 -9.36 -11.20
C ALA A 93 6.42 -8.95 -11.25
N MET A 94 5.55 -9.77 -11.86
CA MET A 94 4.10 -9.52 -11.88
C MET A 94 3.48 -9.70 -10.51
N GLY A 95 3.97 -10.65 -9.70
CA GLY A 95 3.54 -10.82 -8.31
C GLY A 95 3.81 -9.56 -7.47
N GLU A 96 5.03 -9.01 -7.57
CA GLU A 96 5.42 -7.77 -6.90
C GLU A 96 4.63 -6.56 -7.41
N ALA A 97 4.49 -6.43 -8.72
CA ALA A 97 3.70 -5.37 -9.34
C ALA A 97 2.23 -5.43 -8.93
N LEU A 98 1.66 -6.63 -8.81
CA LEU A 98 0.27 -6.81 -8.38
C LEU A 98 0.08 -6.40 -6.91
N GLU A 99 1.02 -6.73 -6.03
CA GLU A 99 0.98 -6.29 -4.63
C GLU A 99 1.07 -4.76 -4.53
N GLN A 100 1.97 -4.14 -5.29
CA GLN A 100 2.10 -2.69 -5.37
C GLN A 100 0.83 -2.03 -5.94
N HIS A 101 0.27 -2.56 -7.02
CA HIS A 101 -1.00 -2.13 -7.60
C HIS A 101 -2.13 -2.18 -6.56
N HIS A 102 -2.28 -3.30 -5.85
CA HIS A 102 -3.28 -3.45 -4.79
C HIS A 102 -3.11 -2.43 -3.66
N ALA A 103 -1.88 -2.18 -3.23
CA ALA A 103 -1.58 -1.21 -2.19
C ALA A 103 -1.93 0.22 -2.62
N LEU A 104 -1.61 0.60 -3.86
CA LEU A 104 -1.90 1.92 -4.41
C LEU A 104 -3.41 2.14 -4.58
N LEU A 105 -4.12 1.18 -5.17
CA LEU A 105 -5.58 1.29 -5.36
C LEU A 105 -6.30 1.38 -4.01
N ARG A 106 -5.95 0.56 -3.01
CA ARG A 106 -6.59 0.63 -1.68
C ARG A 106 -6.38 1.97 -0.97
N LYS A 107 -5.21 2.60 -1.17
CA LYS A 107 -4.95 3.97 -0.68
C LYS A 107 -5.88 4.98 -1.36
N LEU A 108 -6.06 4.88 -2.68
CA LEU A 108 -6.96 5.76 -3.42
C LEU A 108 -8.43 5.51 -3.06
N VAL A 109 -8.87 4.26 -2.93
CA VAL A 109 -10.22 3.91 -2.48
C VAL A 109 -10.53 4.59 -1.14
N SER A 110 -9.58 4.54 -0.20
CA SER A 110 -9.74 5.18 1.11
C SER A 110 -9.75 6.72 1.02
N ARG A 111 -8.97 7.31 0.09
CA ARG A 111 -8.87 8.77 -0.10
C ARG A 111 -10.12 9.36 -0.75
N HIS A 112 -10.76 8.64 -1.67
CA HIS A 112 -11.91 9.12 -2.45
C HIS A 112 -13.26 8.66 -1.86
N ASP A 113 -13.28 8.25 -0.59
CA ASP A 113 -14.48 7.69 0.04
C ASP A 113 -15.15 6.62 -0.84
N GLY A 114 -14.33 5.71 -1.38
CA GLY A 114 -14.77 4.53 -2.09
C GLY A 114 -15.00 3.36 -1.15
N TYR A 115 -15.87 2.43 -1.57
CA TYR A 115 -16.08 1.15 -0.91
C TYR A 115 -15.62 0.01 -1.83
N GLU A 116 -14.52 -0.66 -1.46
CA GLU A 116 -14.08 -1.89 -2.15
C GLU A 116 -15.10 -3.00 -1.88
N VAL A 117 -15.89 -3.36 -2.91
CA VAL A 117 -16.88 -4.43 -2.85
C VAL A 117 -16.17 -5.77 -2.89
N LYS A 118 -15.30 -5.96 -3.89
CA LYS A 118 -14.51 -7.17 -4.10
C LYS A 118 -13.27 -6.88 -4.93
N THR A 119 -12.28 -7.75 -4.79
CA THR A 119 -11.11 -7.84 -5.67
C THR A 119 -11.15 -9.24 -6.28
N ILE A 120 -10.99 -9.37 -7.60
CA ILE A 120 -10.93 -10.67 -8.30
C ILE A 120 -9.64 -10.69 -9.12
N GLY A 121 -8.64 -11.43 -8.67
CA GLY A 121 -7.32 -11.41 -9.29
C GLY A 121 -6.68 -10.03 -9.21
N ASP A 122 -6.51 -9.42 -10.37
CA ASP A 122 -5.98 -8.08 -10.63
C ASP A 122 -7.05 -6.98 -10.78
N SER A 123 -8.32 -7.37 -10.76
CA SER A 123 -9.45 -6.45 -10.91
C SER A 123 -10.03 -5.97 -9.58
N PHE A 124 -10.43 -4.70 -9.52
CA PHE A 124 -11.18 -4.14 -8.39
C PHE A 124 -12.60 -3.77 -8.80
N MET A 125 -13.54 -4.00 -7.88
CA MET A 125 -14.90 -3.50 -7.94
C MET A 125 -15.11 -2.52 -6.77
N VAL A 126 -15.29 -1.25 -7.08
CA VAL A 126 -15.40 -0.18 -6.09
C VAL A 126 -16.72 0.58 -6.28
N ALA A 127 -17.43 0.82 -5.19
CA ALA A 127 -18.66 1.60 -5.18
C ALA A 127 -18.45 2.98 -4.54
N PHE A 128 -19.04 4.01 -5.13
CA PHE A 128 -18.99 5.40 -4.67
C PHE A 128 -20.39 5.96 -4.50
N LYS A 129 -20.59 6.82 -3.51
CA LYS A 129 -21.89 7.48 -3.29
C LYS A 129 -22.21 8.49 -4.40
N HIS A 130 -21.19 9.14 -4.95
CA HIS A 130 -21.35 10.13 -6.01
C HIS A 130 -20.53 9.75 -7.26
N ALA A 131 -21.09 10.03 -8.45
CA ALA A 131 -20.41 9.76 -9.71
C ALA A 131 -19.14 10.60 -9.91
N ARG A 132 -19.09 11.80 -9.30
CA ARG A 132 -17.89 12.64 -9.29
C ARG A 132 -16.71 11.95 -8.61
N ASP A 133 -16.94 11.39 -7.42
CA ASP A 133 -15.88 10.70 -6.66
C ASP A 133 -15.33 9.50 -7.44
N ALA A 134 -16.20 8.78 -8.15
CA ALA A 134 -15.82 7.69 -9.04
C ALA A 134 -14.95 8.17 -10.22
N ALA A 135 -15.29 9.29 -10.85
CA ALA A 135 -14.52 9.88 -11.94
C ALA A 135 -13.17 10.41 -11.45
N ASP A 136 -13.14 11.13 -10.32
CA ASP A 136 -11.92 11.64 -9.70
C ASP A 136 -11.01 10.48 -9.27
N PHE A 137 -11.58 9.38 -8.77
CA PHE A 137 -10.85 8.14 -8.47
C PHE A 137 -10.23 7.52 -9.73
N GLY A 138 -10.99 7.42 -10.84
CA GLY A 138 -10.49 6.90 -12.10
C GLY A 138 -9.30 7.71 -12.65
N LEU A 139 -9.41 9.05 -12.61
CA LEU A 139 -8.30 9.93 -12.98
C LEU A 139 -7.10 9.74 -12.05
N ALA A 140 -7.32 9.70 -10.74
CA ALA A 140 -6.26 9.51 -9.75
C ALA A 140 -5.53 8.18 -9.93
N ILE A 141 -6.23 7.09 -10.27
CA ILE A 141 -5.60 5.81 -10.62
C ILE A 141 -4.66 6.01 -11.80
N GLN A 142 -5.15 6.55 -12.91
CA GLN A 142 -4.35 6.69 -14.13
C GLN A 142 -3.11 7.55 -13.90
N THR A 143 -3.25 8.69 -13.22
CA THR A 143 -2.11 9.55 -12.89
C THR A 143 -1.11 8.87 -11.96
N LEU A 144 -1.60 8.12 -10.95
CA LEU A 144 -0.74 7.45 -9.99
C LEU A 144 0.02 6.27 -10.63
N LEU A 145 -0.67 5.42 -11.38
CA LEU A 145 -0.05 4.26 -12.04
C LEU A 145 0.97 4.69 -13.09
N PHE A 146 0.69 5.76 -13.83
CA PHE A 146 1.62 6.34 -14.80
C PHE A 146 2.89 6.90 -14.15
N GLY A 147 2.77 7.51 -12.96
CA GLY A 147 3.91 8.05 -12.21
C GLY A 147 4.60 7.04 -11.29
N THR A 148 4.13 5.80 -11.23
CA THR A 148 4.71 4.77 -10.37
C THR A 148 5.93 4.16 -11.06
N ALA A 149 7.03 4.02 -10.32
CA ALA A 149 8.18 3.27 -10.79
C ALA A 149 7.89 1.77 -10.63
N TRP A 150 7.64 1.10 -11.76
CA TRP A 150 7.50 -0.35 -11.83
C TRP A 150 8.86 -1.03 -11.99
N SER A 151 8.92 -2.35 -11.82
CA SER A 151 10.13 -3.10 -12.14
C SER A 151 10.44 -2.97 -13.64
N PRO A 152 11.71 -2.75 -14.04
CA PRO A 152 12.09 -2.68 -15.45
C PRO A 152 11.63 -3.88 -16.26
N GLU A 153 11.62 -5.08 -15.66
CA GLU A 153 11.14 -6.29 -16.31
C GLU A 153 9.64 -6.20 -16.69
N ILE A 154 8.82 -5.60 -15.85
CA ILE A 154 7.39 -5.41 -16.12
C ILE A 154 7.17 -4.36 -17.20
N ASP A 155 7.91 -3.25 -17.13
CA ASP A 155 7.83 -2.19 -18.15
C ASP A 155 8.25 -2.73 -19.52
N ASP A 156 9.35 -3.47 -19.61
CA ASP A 156 9.86 -4.06 -20.85
C ASP A 156 8.87 -5.07 -21.44
N VAL A 157 8.29 -5.95 -20.62
CA VAL A 157 7.27 -6.91 -21.06
C VAL A 157 6.01 -6.21 -21.52
N TYR A 158 5.55 -5.18 -20.79
CA TYR A 158 4.37 -4.42 -21.17
C TYR A 158 4.55 -3.67 -22.49
N VAL A 159 5.72 -3.06 -22.72
CA VAL A 159 6.06 -2.41 -23.99
C VAL A 159 6.07 -3.42 -25.14
N ALA A 160 6.67 -4.59 -24.95
CA ALA A 160 6.68 -5.63 -25.97
C ALA A 160 5.26 -6.12 -26.31
N LEU A 161 4.42 -6.35 -25.31
CA LEU A 161 3.01 -6.72 -25.52
C LEU A 161 2.22 -5.64 -26.26
N ALA A 162 2.48 -4.37 -25.97
CA ALA A 162 1.85 -3.25 -26.67
C ALA A 162 2.28 -3.17 -28.14
N GLN A 163 3.56 -3.45 -28.44
CA GLN A 163 4.07 -3.50 -29.81
C GLN A 163 3.46 -4.67 -30.59
N GLU A 164 3.44 -5.87 -30.00
CA GLU A 164 2.82 -7.06 -30.60
C GLU A 164 1.33 -6.84 -30.93
N ALA A 165 0.58 -6.26 -29.99
CA ALA A 165 -0.84 -5.92 -30.21
C ALA A 165 -1.03 -4.87 -31.30
N HIS A 166 -0.12 -3.90 -31.42
CA HIS A 166 -0.15 -2.90 -32.48
C HIS A 166 0.13 -3.51 -33.85
N GLU A 167 1.13 -4.38 -33.95
CA GLU A 167 1.47 -5.10 -35.18
C GLU A 167 0.31 -6.00 -35.65
N GLU A 168 -0.32 -6.73 -34.73
CA GLU A 168 -1.51 -7.53 -35.02
C GLU A 168 -2.67 -6.68 -35.55
N MET A 169 -2.89 -5.51 -34.94
CA MET A 169 -3.92 -4.56 -35.39
C MET A 169 -3.67 -4.08 -36.82
N LEU A 170 -2.41 -3.82 -37.19
CA LEU A 170 -2.04 -3.42 -38.57
C LEU A 170 -2.23 -4.56 -39.57
N LEU A 171 -1.93 -5.80 -39.18
CA LEU A 171 -2.09 -6.98 -40.03
C LEU A 171 -3.57 -7.31 -40.29
N ASN A 172 -4.44 -7.12 -39.30
CA ASN A 172 -5.87 -7.41 -39.39
C ASN A 172 -6.71 -6.23 -39.91
N GLU A 173 -6.07 -5.14 -40.33
CA GLU A 173 -6.79 -3.98 -40.80
C GLU A 173 -7.35 -4.18 -42.21
N ASP A 174 -8.60 -3.75 -42.43
CA ASP A 174 -9.18 -3.66 -43.77
C ASP A 174 -8.32 -2.74 -44.65
N PRO A 175 -7.84 -3.21 -45.82
CA PRO A 175 -7.00 -2.41 -46.73
C PRO A 175 -7.65 -1.08 -47.14
N LYS A 176 -8.99 -0.97 -47.15
CA LYS A 176 -9.68 0.31 -47.39
C LYS A 176 -9.45 1.32 -46.26
N LYS A 177 -9.59 0.89 -45.01
CA LYS A 177 -9.33 1.74 -43.83
C LYS A 177 -7.86 2.12 -43.72
N ALA A 178 -6.97 1.17 -44.03
CA ALA A 178 -5.53 1.42 -44.09
C ALA A 178 -5.19 2.49 -45.15
N ALA A 179 -5.80 2.41 -46.33
CA ALA A 179 -5.64 3.39 -47.40
C ALA A 179 -6.19 4.77 -47.02
N GLU A 180 -7.37 4.83 -46.38
CA GLU A 180 -7.96 6.08 -45.88
C GLU A 180 -7.08 6.76 -44.81
N ARG A 181 -6.51 6.00 -43.87
CA ARG A 181 -5.59 6.56 -42.87
C ARG A 181 -4.29 7.05 -43.51
N ARG A 182 -3.69 6.28 -44.42
CA ARG A 182 -2.50 6.72 -45.18
C ARG A 182 -2.76 7.98 -45.99
N ALA A 183 -3.95 8.12 -46.58
CA ALA A 183 -4.36 9.35 -47.27
C ALA A 183 -4.51 10.52 -46.29
N ARG A 184 -5.02 10.28 -45.07
CA ARG A 184 -5.15 11.31 -44.03
C ARG A 184 -3.79 11.75 -43.46
N GLU A 185 -2.90 10.81 -43.20
CA GLU A 185 -1.54 11.07 -42.69
C GLU A 185 -0.64 11.71 -43.76
N GLY A 186 -0.75 11.25 -45.01
CA GLY A 186 -0.07 11.86 -46.16
C GLY A 186 -0.62 13.25 -46.50
N GLY A 187 -1.90 13.52 -46.24
CA GLY A 187 -2.51 14.84 -46.40
C GLY A 187 -2.21 15.82 -45.25
N ALA A 188 -1.89 15.30 -44.05
CA ALA A 188 -1.53 16.11 -42.89
C ALA A 188 -0.10 16.70 -42.96
N ALA A 189 0.71 16.28 -43.95
CA ALA A 189 2.05 16.82 -44.17
C ALA A 189 2.08 18.20 -44.87
N MET A 190 0.93 18.83 -45.14
CA MET A 190 0.87 20.11 -45.87
C MET A 190 -0.18 21.05 -45.30
N HIS A 191 -0.04 21.43 -44.03
CA HIS A 191 -0.58 22.71 -43.55
C HIS A 191 0.53 23.41 -42.76
N GLN A 192 1.49 23.92 -43.53
CA GLN A 192 2.45 24.91 -43.07
C GLN A 192 1.62 26.11 -42.58
N TRP A 193 1.76 26.44 -41.30
CA TRP A 193 1.18 27.67 -40.74
C TRP A 193 1.83 28.84 -41.47
N GLU A 194 1.07 29.55 -42.30
CA GLU A 194 1.52 30.82 -42.86
C GLU A 194 1.46 31.86 -41.73
N ASP A 195 2.65 32.32 -41.32
CA ASP A 195 2.83 33.47 -40.46
C ASP A 195 2.35 34.74 -41.19
N GLU A 196 1.07 35.07 -41.08
CA GLU A 196 0.60 36.45 -41.27
C GLU A 196 0.27 37.05 -39.90
N VAL A 197 1.32 37.48 -39.21
CA VAL A 197 1.23 38.50 -38.17
C VAL A 197 1.49 39.84 -38.85
N ASN A 198 0.41 40.59 -39.10
CA ASN A 198 0.44 42.02 -39.35
C ASN A 198 0.25 42.76 -38.02
#